data_AF-A0A349NIS3-F1
#
_entry.id   AF-A0A349NIS3-F1
#
_cell.length_a   1.000
_cell.length_b   1.000
_cell.length_c   1.000
_cell.angle_alpha   90.00
_cell.angle_beta   90.00
_cell.angle_gamma   90.00
#
_symmetry.space_group_name_H-M   'P 1'
#
loop_
_entity.id
_entity.type
_entity.pdbx_description
1 polymer ?
#
loop_
_entity_poly.entity_id
_entity_poly.type
_entity_poly.pdbx_seq_one_letter_code
_entity_poly.pdbx_strand_id
1 'polypeptide(L)'
;MIVANNGGLSITNFHTLAKRANCSNASFDSHNLMDYSFSNCDNFTDDQRTRIRHVLYYSPLIPGPKKTSSTNNAKTRAVDGPVDLPIRTAK
;
A
#
# COMPACT_ATOMS: atom_id res chain seq x y z
N MET A 1 25.77 -7.59 -7.82
CA MET A 1 26.01 -8.24 -9.12
C MET A 1 25.08 -9.44 -9.21
N ILE A 2 23.98 -9.34 -9.97
CA ILE A 2 23.14 -10.49 -10.28
C ILE A 2 23.85 -11.24 -11.39
N VAL A 3 24.35 -12.43 -11.09
CA VAL A 3 24.95 -13.32 -12.08
C VAL A 3 23.79 -13.92 -12.89
N ALA A 4 23.56 -13.39 -14.09
CA ALA A 4 22.66 -14.00 -15.06
C ALA A 4 23.34 -15.27 -15.61
N ASN A 5 23.07 -16.42 -14.98
CA ASN A 5 23.38 -17.70 -15.59
C ASN A 5 22.39 -17.96 -16.72
N ASN A 6 22.92 -18.36 -17.88
CA ASN A 6 22.21 -18.62 -19.13
C ASN A 6 21.30 -19.87 -19.06
N GLY A 7 20.25 -19.79 -18.25
CA GLY A 7 19.16 -20.76 -18.21
C GLY A 7 17.89 -19.99 -17.90
N GLY A 8 16.93 -20.01 -18.83
CA GLY A 8 15.69 -19.24 -18.73
C GLY A 8 14.96 -19.42 -17.39
N LEU A 9 14.10 -18.46 -17.07
CA LEU A 9 13.26 -18.44 -15.87
C LEU A 9 12.48 -19.77 -15.71
N SER A 10 13.03 -20.69 -14.92
CA SER A 10 12.37 -21.92 -14.47
C SER A 10 11.67 -21.68 -13.14
N ILE A 11 10.58 -22.38 -12.88
CA ILE A 11 9.85 -22.39 -11.59
C ILE A 11 10.75 -22.70 -10.38
N THR A 12 11.86 -23.43 -10.56
CA THR A 12 12.87 -23.65 -9.51
C THR A 12 13.64 -22.37 -9.13
N ASN A 13 13.67 -21.37 -10.01
CA ASN A 13 14.33 -20.07 -9.79
C ASN A 13 13.40 -19.05 -9.10
N PHE A 14 12.08 -19.25 -9.14
CA PHE A 14 11.13 -18.34 -8.49
C PHE A 14 11.39 -18.23 -6.98
N HIS A 15 11.51 -19.38 -6.31
CA HIS A 15 11.70 -19.43 -4.85
C HIS A 15 13.00 -18.74 -4.44
N THR A 16 14.09 -18.96 -5.18
CA THR A 16 15.37 -18.28 -4.93
C THR A 16 15.30 -16.77 -5.14
N LEU A 17 14.51 -16.29 -6.11
CA LEU A 17 14.32 -14.86 -6.35
C LEU A 17 13.44 -14.19 -5.28
N ALA A 18 12.52 -14.93 -4.68
CA ALA A 18 11.64 -14.43 -3.61
C ALA A 18 12.30 -14.43 -2.22
N LYS A 19 13.43 -15.13 -2.04
CA LYS A 19 14.20 -15.13 -0.78
C LYS A 19 14.85 -13.78 -0.51
N ARG A 20 14.74 -13.31 0.73
CA ARG A 20 15.39 -12.07 1.20
C ARG A 20 16.00 -12.23 2.57
N ALA A 21 16.93 -11.33 2.89
CA ALA A 21 17.55 -11.23 4.20
C ALA A 21 17.10 -9.94 4.89
N ASN A 22 16.82 -10.02 6.18
CA ASN A 22 16.60 -8.83 7.00
C ASN A 22 17.93 -8.21 7.43
N CYS A 23 17.89 -7.07 8.13
CA CYS A 23 19.09 -6.40 8.64
C CYS A 23 19.90 -7.25 9.64
N SER A 24 19.33 -8.35 10.14
CA SER A 24 19.99 -9.34 11.00
C SER A 24 20.51 -10.56 10.24
N ASN A 25 20.55 -10.51 8.90
CA ASN A 25 20.93 -11.60 7.99
C ASN A 25 20.05 -12.86 8.06
N ALA A 26 18.87 -12.80 8.69
CA ALA A 26 17.94 -13.91 8.68
C ALA A 26 17.21 -13.97 7.33
N SER A 27 17.23 -15.15 6.70
CA SER A 27 16.59 -15.37 5.40
C SER A 27 15.12 -15.73 5.57
N PHE A 28 14.26 -15.11 4.77
CA PHE A 28 12.82 -15.34 4.75
C PHE A 28 12.27 -15.28 3.32
N ASP A 29 11.11 -15.89 3.10
CA ASP A 29 10.37 -15.77 1.85
C ASP A 29 9.58 -14.47 1.83
N SER A 30 9.82 -13.61 0.83
CA SER A 30 9.12 -12.34 0.72
C SER A 30 7.73 -12.51 0.13
N HIS A 31 6.75 -11.96 0.82
CA HIS A 31 5.32 -12.03 0.50
C HIS A 31 4.68 -10.65 0.35
N ASN A 32 5.48 -9.58 0.42
CA ASN A 32 4.98 -8.21 0.47
C ASN A 32 4.46 -7.74 -0.89
N LEU A 33 3.15 -7.52 -0.98
CA LEU A 33 2.48 -7.06 -2.20
C LEU A 33 2.88 -5.63 -2.63
N MET A 34 3.36 -4.79 -1.71
CA MET A 34 3.69 -3.38 -2.00
C MET A 34 5.15 -3.16 -2.40
N ASP A 35 5.94 -4.23 -2.49
CA ASP A 35 7.35 -4.13 -2.82
C ASP A 35 7.55 -4.09 -4.34
N TYR A 36 8.61 -3.39 -4.79
CA TYR A 36 9.02 -3.35 -6.19
C TYR A 36 9.96 -4.51 -6.56
N SER A 37 10.37 -5.32 -5.59
CA SER A 37 11.26 -6.44 -5.78
C SER A 37 10.51 -7.77 -5.89
N PHE A 38 11.12 -8.76 -6.55
CA PHE A 38 10.50 -10.07 -6.79
C PHE A 38 10.08 -10.75 -5.49
N SER A 39 8.81 -11.13 -5.39
CA SER A 39 8.21 -11.72 -4.18
C SER A 39 6.95 -12.51 -4.54
N ASN A 40 6.40 -13.26 -3.59
CA ASN A 40 5.12 -13.94 -3.77
C ASN A 40 3.95 -12.95 -3.94
N CYS A 41 4.11 -11.70 -3.48
CA CYS A 41 3.16 -10.58 -3.68
C CYS A 41 1.70 -10.94 -3.33
N ASP A 42 1.48 -11.70 -2.27
CA ASP A 42 0.18 -12.25 -1.91
C ASP A 42 -0.39 -11.65 -0.62
N ASN A 43 0.42 -10.92 0.16
CA ASN A 43 0.03 -10.44 1.48
C ASN A 43 0.40 -8.98 1.75
N PHE A 44 -0.43 -8.34 2.59
CA PHE A 44 -0.11 -7.08 3.27
C PHE A 44 0.36 -7.36 4.69
N THR A 45 1.33 -6.57 5.17
CA THR A 45 1.67 -6.57 6.60
C THR A 45 0.57 -5.87 7.41
N ASP A 46 0.50 -6.16 8.71
CA ASP A 46 -0.48 -5.52 9.61
C ASP A 46 -0.34 -4.00 9.65
N ASP A 47 0.89 -3.49 9.59
CA ASP A 47 1.17 -2.06 9.53
C ASP A 47 0.70 -1.45 8.21
N GLN A 48 0.97 -2.11 7.07
CA GLN A 48 0.49 -1.67 5.77
C GLN A 48 -1.04 -1.61 5.74
N ARG A 49 -1.68 -2.68 6.22
CA ARG A 49 -3.14 -2.79 6.34
C ARG A 49 -3.72 -1.66 7.21
N THR A 50 -3.05 -1.34 8.32
CA THR A 50 -3.44 -0.24 9.22
C THR A 50 -3.29 1.12 8.55
N ARG A 51 -2.18 1.37 7.86
CA ARG A 51 -1.93 2.62 7.12
C ARG A 51 -2.92 2.82 5.97
N ILE A 52 -3.21 1.77 5.20
CA ILE A 52 -4.22 1.81 4.14
C ILE A 52 -5.58 2.18 4.72
N ARG A 53 -6.03 1.50 5.80
CA ARG A 53 -7.28 1.85 6.46
C ARG A 53 -7.32 3.28 6.95
N HIS A 54 -6.21 3.79 7.50
CA HIS A 54 -6.15 5.18 7.92
C HIS A 54 -6.42 6.13 6.75
N VAL A 55 -5.73 5.97 5.62
CA VAL A 55 -5.97 6.79 4.42
C VAL A 55 -7.43 6.65 3.96
N LEU A 56 -7.95 5.42 3.90
CA LEU A 56 -9.34 5.18 3.48
C LEU A 56 -10.37 5.79 4.44
N TYR A 57 -10.13 5.85 5.75
CA TYR A 57 -11.09 6.39 6.71
C TYR A 57 -11.06 7.90 6.86
N TYR A 58 -9.92 8.54 6.59
CA TYR A 58 -9.72 9.97 6.84
C TYR A 58 -9.54 10.79 5.55
N SER A 59 -9.31 10.16 4.38
CA SER A 59 -9.23 10.89 3.11
C SER A 59 -10.60 11.46 2.72
N PRO A 60 -10.70 12.78 2.45
CA PRO A 60 -11.97 13.46 2.18
C PRO A 60 -12.59 13.11 0.83
N LEU A 61 -11.79 12.65 -0.14
CA LEU A 61 -12.17 12.43 -1.54
C LEU A 61 -12.32 10.96 -1.93
N ILE A 62 -11.92 10.03 -1.05
CA ILE A 62 -12.09 8.59 -1.30
C ILE A 62 -13.49 8.18 -0.86
N PRO A 63 -14.31 7.53 -1.69
CA PRO A 63 -15.64 7.05 -1.28
C PRO A 63 -15.58 6.02 -0.14
N GLY A 64 -16.64 5.91 0.65
CA GLY A 64 -16.83 4.85 1.66
C GLY A 64 -17.05 5.34 3.10
N PRO A 65 -17.40 4.44 4.03
CA PRO A 65 -17.70 4.79 5.43
C PRO A 65 -16.51 5.44 6.13
N LYS A 66 -16.66 6.69 6.59
CA LYS A 66 -15.59 7.45 7.26
C LYS A 66 -15.73 7.41 8.77
N LYS A 67 -14.61 7.26 9.47
CA LYS A 67 -14.60 7.28 10.94
C LYS A 67 -14.92 8.66 11.53
N THR A 68 -14.79 9.75 10.76
CA THR A 68 -15.07 11.12 11.22
C THR A 68 -16.47 11.61 10.89
N SER A 69 -17.36 10.75 10.39
CA SER A 69 -18.69 11.15 9.87
C SER A 69 -19.84 11.14 10.89
N SER A 70 -19.61 11.23 12.21
CA SER A 70 -20.75 11.26 13.16
C SER A 70 -20.74 12.36 14.24
N THR A 71 -19.64 13.07 14.53
CA THR A 71 -19.69 14.01 15.67
C THR A 71 -19.34 15.47 15.35
N ASN A 72 -18.56 15.79 14.31
CA ASN A 72 -18.26 17.21 14.01
C ASN A 72 -18.25 17.60 12.52
N ASN A 73 -18.44 16.66 11.58
CA ASN A 73 -18.35 16.95 10.13
C ASN A 73 -19.52 16.42 9.27
N ALA A 74 -20.54 15.80 9.87
CA ALA A 74 -21.73 15.34 9.14
C ALA A 74 -22.74 16.47 8.88
N LYS A 75 -22.65 17.60 9.59
CA LYS A 75 -23.46 18.80 9.31
C LYS A 75 -22.81 19.77 8.31
N THR A 76 -21.56 19.57 7.91
CA THR A 76 -20.79 20.53 7.09
C THR A 76 -20.37 20.00 5.72
N ARG A 77 -20.78 18.79 5.33
CA ARG A 77 -20.38 18.18 4.03
C ARG A 77 -21.53 17.85 3.08
N ALA A 78 -22.78 17.99 3.53
CA ALA A 78 -23.91 18.27 2.64
C ALA A 78 -24.09 19.79 2.60
N VAL A 79 -23.09 20.50 2.06
CA VAL A 79 -23.30 21.88 1.62
C VAL A 79 -23.86 21.76 0.22
N ASP A 80 -25.01 22.36 -0.03
CA ASP A 80 -25.56 22.53 -1.36
C ASP A 80 -24.66 23.55 -2.09
N GLY A 81 -23.51 23.11 -2.60
CA GLY A 81 -22.51 23.96 -3.24
C GLY A 81 -21.07 23.43 -3.22
N PRO A 82 -20.14 24.08 -3.94
CA PRO A 82 -18.75 23.66 -4.04
C PRO A 82 -18.06 23.63 -2.68
N VAL A 83 -17.49 22.48 -2.30
CA VAL A 83 -16.71 22.34 -1.08
C VAL A 83 -15.33 22.96 -1.29
N ASP A 84 -14.99 23.99 -0.50
CA ASP A 84 -13.66 24.59 -0.52
C ASP A 84 -12.65 23.58 0.07
N LEU A 85 -11.95 22.90 -0.82
CA LEU A 85 -10.87 21.99 -0.46
C LEU A 85 -9.58 22.84 -0.31
N PRO A 86 -8.68 22.50 0.64
CA PRO A 86 -7.37 23.17 0.76
C PRO A 86 -6.45 22.91 -0.44
N ILE A 87 -6.95 22.27 -1.51
CA ILE A 87 -6.25 22.00 -2.75
C ILE A 87 -6.40 23.24 -3.62
N ARG A 88 -5.33 24.04 -3.69
CA ARG A 88 -5.25 25.17 -4.62
C ARG A 88 -4.61 24.71 -5.92
N THR A 89 -5.29 24.88 -7.04
CA THR A 89 -4.71 24.70 -8.37
C THR A 89 -3.79 25.88 -8.68
N ALA A 90 -2.57 25.61 -9.13
CA ALA A 90 -1.71 26.64 -9.70
C ALA A 90 -2.32 27.10 -11.03
N LYS A 91 -2.30 28.41 -11.26
CA LYS A 91 -2.81 29.04 -12.48
C LYS A 91 -1.76 29.03 -13.58
#